data_AF-X2L8G3-F1
#
_entry.id   AF-X2L8G3-F1
#
_cell.length_a   1.000
_cell.length_b   1.000
_cell.length_c   1.000
_cell.angle_alpha   90.00
_cell.angle_beta   90.00
_cell.angle_gamma   90.00
#
_symmetry.space_group_name_H-M   'P 1'
#
loop_
_entity.id
_entity.type
_entity.pdbx_description
1 polymer ?
#
loop_
_entity_poly.entity_id
_entity_poly.type
_entity_poly.pdbx_seq_one_letter_code
_entity_poly.pdbx_strand_id
1 'polypeptide(L)'
;MDDINVYGETGIFIIKEQIFSKNGLPSIGHFSPSAVQIQRYVYQLRKEQEVFWEGRKIDYTQLGIWEKFKILMGNDLVSRDKQGGSTLYSLEFAGFETRITPLDGAKAPLPEFLGKSYKINVPTPYIYGQDPIPEMKLYGRKDVSFIMSNGGQSAPTAMAKYNKTTKNLIMIRTELEMKNLMLSLSSAKELKK
;
A
#
# COMPACT_ATOMS: atom_id res chain seq x y z
N MET A 1 17.13 -25.11 2.46
CA MET A 1 16.59 -24.53 1.22
C MET A 1 15.10 -24.57 1.43
N ASP A 2 14.58 -23.45 1.94
CA ASP A 2 13.33 -23.38 2.68
C ASP A 2 12.13 -23.71 1.77
N ASP A 3 11.12 -24.37 2.33
CA ASP A 3 9.82 -24.57 1.69
C ASP A 3 9.34 -23.24 1.12
N ILE A 4 9.32 -23.12 -0.21
CA ILE A 4 8.78 -21.94 -0.88
C ILE A 4 7.26 -22.04 -0.77
N ASN A 5 6.73 -21.58 0.37
CA ASN A 5 5.31 -21.39 0.53
C ASN A 5 4.85 -20.36 -0.51
N VAL A 6 3.97 -20.76 -1.41
CA VAL A 6 3.40 -19.88 -2.42
C VAL A 6 2.28 -19.09 -1.77
N TYR A 7 2.32 -17.77 -1.89
CA TYR A 7 1.32 -16.87 -1.30
C TYR A 7 0.59 -16.11 -2.41
N GLY A 8 -0.70 -16.39 -2.54
CA GLY A 8 -1.59 -15.72 -3.48
C GLY A 8 -2.20 -14.44 -2.93
N GLU A 9 -2.66 -13.60 -3.83
CA GLU A 9 -3.29 -12.33 -3.53
C GLU A 9 -4.72 -12.50 -3.01
N THR A 10 -5.07 -11.83 -1.91
CA THR A 10 -6.45 -11.84 -1.40
C THR A 10 -7.29 -10.63 -1.87
N GLY A 11 -6.64 -9.62 -2.45
CA GLY A 11 -7.28 -8.34 -2.75
C GLY A 11 -7.62 -7.47 -1.52
N ILE A 12 -7.16 -7.85 -0.33
CA ILE A 12 -7.26 -7.07 0.90
C ILE A 12 -5.95 -6.33 1.14
N PHE A 13 -6.04 -5.02 1.40
CA PHE A 13 -4.91 -4.13 1.54
C PHE A 13 -4.97 -3.34 2.84
N ILE A 14 -3.81 -3.01 3.39
CA ILE A 14 -3.64 -1.94 4.36
C ILE A 14 -2.90 -0.80 3.67
N ILE A 15 -3.49 0.39 3.71
CA ILE A 15 -2.94 1.61 3.12
C ILE A 15 -2.53 2.51 4.28
N LYS A 16 -1.30 3.03 4.24
CA LYS A 16 -0.83 4.08 5.14
C LYS A 16 -0.30 5.24 4.30
N GLU A 17 -0.85 6.43 4.51
CA GLU A 17 -0.37 7.65 3.88
C GLU A 17 0.05 8.68 4.93
N GLN A 18 1.16 9.35 4.69
CA GLN A 18 1.73 10.35 5.59
C GLN A 18 2.06 11.62 4.82
N ILE A 19 1.75 12.77 5.41
CA ILE A 19 1.98 14.08 4.80
C ILE A 19 3.21 14.72 5.42
N PHE A 20 4.16 15.12 4.59
CA PHE A 20 5.32 15.90 4.99
C PHE A 20 5.30 17.24 4.26
N SER A 21 5.23 18.32 5.02
CA SER A 21 5.43 19.66 4.46
C SER A 21 6.90 19.85 4.11
N LYS A 22 7.19 20.24 2.87
CA LYS A 22 8.53 20.67 2.46
C LYS A 22 8.65 22.16 2.75
N ASN A 23 9.47 22.46 3.75
CA ASN A 23 9.82 23.83 4.11
C ASN A 23 10.99 24.33 3.26
N GLY A 24 11.14 25.65 3.12
CA GLY A 24 12.30 26.27 2.46
C GLY A 24 12.13 26.55 0.96
N LEU A 25 10.91 26.57 0.43
CA LEU A 25 10.67 27.16 -0.89
C LEU A 25 10.82 28.69 -0.81
N PRO A 26 11.45 29.34 -1.80
CA PRO A 26 11.63 30.78 -1.81
C PRO A 26 10.26 31.47 -1.89
N SER A 27 10.02 32.40 -0.98
CA SER A 27 8.85 33.28 -1.04
C SER A 27 9.11 34.47 -1.95
N ILE A 28 8.06 34.98 -2.60
CA ILE A 28 8.09 36.21 -3.39
C ILE A 28 7.14 37.20 -2.73
N GLY A 29 7.67 38.14 -1.94
CA GLY A 29 6.84 39.08 -1.16
C GLY A 29 5.98 38.37 -0.10
N HIS A 30 4.68 38.66 -0.06
CA HIS A 30 3.72 38.04 0.87
C HIS A 30 3.25 36.64 0.43
N PHE A 31 3.78 36.14 -0.67
CA PHE A 31 3.34 34.91 -1.28
C PHE A 31 4.37 33.80 -1.03
N SER A 32 3.90 32.72 -0.39
CA SER A 32 4.69 31.52 -0.22
C SER A 32 4.08 30.38 -1.02
N PRO A 33 4.84 29.75 -1.93
CA PRO A 33 4.45 28.44 -2.41
C PRO A 33 4.50 27.44 -1.25
N SER A 34 3.65 26.43 -1.31
CA SER A 34 3.71 25.28 -0.42
C SER A 34 3.99 24.02 -1.22
N ALA A 35 4.79 23.13 -0.63
CA ALA A 35 5.00 21.80 -1.18
C ALA A 35 4.68 20.77 -0.11
N VAL A 36 3.90 19.76 -0.48
CA VAL A 36 3.59 18.61 0.36
C VAL A 36 4.07 17.36 -0.32
N GLN A 37 4.69 16.48 0.45
CA GLN A 37 5.07 15.14 0.03
C GLN A 37 4.15 14.15 0.73
N ILE A 38 3.41 13.38 -0.07
CA ILE A 38 2.54 12.32 0.42
C ILE A 38 3.30 11.02 0.28
N GLN A 39 3.82 10.50 1.39
CA GLN A 39 4.40 9.16 1.43
C GLN A 39 3.27 8.14 1.55
N ARG A 40 3.38 7.05 0.78
CA ARG A 40 2.35 6.03 0.68
C ARG A 40 2.99 4.65 0.80
N TYR A 41 2.39 3.84 1.67
CA TYR A 41 2.72 2.44 1.89
C TYR A 41 1.47 1.60 1.63
N VAL A 42 1.62 0.53 0.85
CA VAL A 42 0.54 -0.42 0.56
C VAL A 42 1.02 -1.81 0.92
N TYR A 43 0.36 -2.41 1.90
CA TYR A 43 0.56 -3.80 2.30
C TYR A 43 -0.60 -4.64 1.77
N GLN A 44 -0.32 -5.78 1.17
CA GLN A 44 -1.35 -6.72 0.73
C GLN A 44 -1.37 -7.94 1.65
N LEU A 45 -2.57 -8.30 2.10
CA LEU A 45 -2.78 -9.59 2.75
C LEU A 45 -2.66 -10.67 1.67
N ARG A 46 -1.74 -11.60 1.87
CA ARG A 46 -1.55 -12.77 1.04
C ARG A 46 -1.88 -14.02 1.83
N LYS A 47 -2.33 -15.06 1.14
CA LYS A 47 -2.72 -16.33 1.73
C LYS A 47 -1.96 -17.47 1.07
N GLU A 48 -1.52 -18.42 1.88
CA GLU A 48 -0.81 -19.60 1.43
C GLU A 48 -1.69 -20.40 0.45
N GLN A 49 -1.08 -20.81 -0.65
CA GLN A 49 -1.71 -21.54 -1.74
C GLN A 49 -1.03 -22.88 -1.97
N GLU A 50 -1.83 -23.84 -2.39
CA GLU A 50 -1.38 -25.10 -2.95
C GLU A 50 -1.36 -24.96 -4.47
N VAL A 51 -0.24 -25.36 -5.08
CA VAL A 51 -0.08 -25.33 -6.53
C VAL A 51 -0.32 -26.73 -7.07
N PHE A 52 -1.10 -26.81 -8.15
CA PHE A 52 -1.42 -28.06 -8.83
C PHE A 52 -0.95 -28.01 -10.28
N TRP A 53 -0.40 -29.13 -10.76
CA TRP A 53 -0.07 -29.35 -12.17
C TRP A 53 -0.64 -30.69 -12.59
N GLU A 54 -1.36 -30.71 -13.71
CA GLU A 54 -2.08 -31.90 -14.20
C GLU A 54 -2.96 -32.57 -13.13
N GLY A 55 -3.57 -31.76 -12.25
CA GLY A 55 -4.43 -32.24 -11.16
C GLY A 55 -3.70 -32.81 -9.93
N ARG A 56 -2.37 -32.86 -9.94
CA ARG A 56 -1.53 -33.30 -8.82
C ARG A 56 -1.00 -32.10 -8.05
N LYS A 57 -1.03 -32.18 -6.72
CA LYS A 57 -0.41 -31.17 -5.86
C LYS A 57 1.11 -31.23 -6.06
N ILE A 58 1.70 -30.07 -6.34
CA ILE A 58 3.14 -29.90 -6.47
C ILE A 58 3.71 -29.47 -5.13
N ASP A 59 4.84 -30.08 -4.77
CA ASP A 59 5.80 -29.52 -3.85
C ASP A 59 7.08 -29.18 -4.64
N TYR A 60 7.41 -27.89 -4.74
CA TYR A 60 8.58 -27.41 -5.50
C TYR A 60 9.91 -27.96 -4.99
N THR A 61 9.97 -28.37 -3.73
CA THR A 61 11.16 -28.99 -3.15
C THR A 61 11.36 -30.43 -3.65
N GLN A 62 10.27 -31.11 -4.02
CA GLN A 62 10.25 -32.51 -4.45
C GLN A 62 10.28 -32.68 -5.98
N LEU A 63 10.11 -31.59 -6.74
CA LEU A 63 10.13 -31.64 -8.20
C LEU A 63 11.52 -31.94 -8.78
N GLY A 64 11.54 -32.82 -9.77
CA GLY A 64 12.71 -33.08 -10.61
C GLY A 64 13.06 -31.90 -11.51
N ILE A 65 14.31 -31.87 -11.99
CA ILE A 65 14.85 -30.78 -12.85
C ILE A 65 13.97 -30.57 -14.10
N TRP A 66 13.48 -31.65 -14.70
CA TRP A 66 12.64 -31.59 -15.90
C TRP A 66 11.25 -30.99 -15.63
N GLU A 67 10.66 -31.30 -14.47
CA GLU A 67 9.36 -30.74 -14.07
C GLU A 67 9.49 -29.24 -13.77
N LYS A 68 10.57 -28.84 -13.08
CA LYS A 68 10.92 -27.42 -12.87
C LYS A 68 11.11 -26.69 -14.20
N PHE A 69 11.79 -27.30 -15.17
CA PHE A 69 11.95 -26.74 -16.51
C PHE A 69 10.60 -26.58 -17.23
N LYS A 70 9.72 -27.60 -17.21
CA LYS A 70 8.38 -27.50 -17.79
C LYS A 70 7.56 -26.37 -17.18
N ILE A 71 7.63 -26.19 -15.87
CA ILE A 71 6.95 -25.09 -15.17
C ILE A 71 7.51 -23.73 -15.63
N LEU A 72 8.83 -23.60 -15.73
CA LEU A 72 9.49 -22.37 -16.19
C LEU A 72 9.08 -21.98 -17.63
N MET A 73 8.81 -22.97 -18.47
CA MET A 73 8.38 -22.79 -19.86
C MET A 73 6.90 -22.39 -20.00
N GLY A 74 6.21 -22.08 -18.89
CA GLY A 74 4.87 -21.49 -18.92
C GLY A 74 3.72 -22.49 -19.02
N ASN A 75 3.91 -23.72 -18.55
CA ASN A 75 2.78 -24.66 -18.42
C ASN A 75 1.78 -24.17 -17.37
N ASP A 76 0.49 -24.42 -17.63
CA ASP A 76 -0.61 -23.98 -16.77
C ASP A 76 -0.54 -24.62 -15.39
N LEU A 77 -0.25 -23.80 -14.39
CA LEU A 77 -0.33 -24.13 -12.98
C LEU A 77 -1.66 -23.62 -12.43
N VAL A 78 -2.35 -24.47 -11.67
CA VAL A 78 -3.57 -24.08 -10.97
C VAL A 78 -3.24 -23.87 -9.50
N SER A 79 -3.27 -22.64 -9.04
CA SER A 79 -3.11 -22.32 -7.61
C SER A 79 -4.46 -22.24 -6.91
N ARG A 80 -4.57 -22.82 -5.73
CA ARG A 80 -5.77 -22.73 -4.87
C ARG A 80 -5.38 -22.38 -3.46
N ASP A 81 -6.23 -21.64 -2.77
CA ASP A 81 -6.05 -21.36 -1.35
C ASP A 81 -5.91 -22.65 -0.53
N LYS A 82 -4.83 -22.75 0.23
CA LYS A 82 -4.62 -23.88 1.14
C LYS A 82 -5.64 -23.82 2.28
N GLN A 83 -6.33 -24.94 2.51
CA GLN A 83 -7.25 -25.03 3.65
C GLN A 83 -6.45 -24.97 4.97
N GLY A 84 -6.73 -23.98 5.81
CA GLY A 84 -5.94 -23.73 7.03
C GLY A 84 -4.53 -23.18 6.77
N GLY A 85 -4.24 -22.73 5.54
CA GLY A 85 -2.98 -22.09 5.19
C GLY A 85 -2.76 -20.78 5.95
N SER A 86 -1.50 -20.45 6.23
CA SER A 86 -1.18 -19.18 6.88
C SER A 86 -1.44 -17.99 5.97
N THR A 87 -1.55 -16.84 6.59
CA THR A 87 -1.70 -15.55 5.93
C THR A 87 -0.55 -14.64 6.37
N LEU A 88 -0.17 -13.71 5.52
CA LEU A 88 0.85 -12.71 5.85
C LEU A 88 0.55 -11.40 5.14
N TYR A 89 1.11 -10.31 5.66
CA TYR A 89 1.15 -9.05 4.93
C TYR A 89 2.49 -8.92 4.22
N SER A 90 2.43 -8.69 2.92
CA SER A 90 3.58 -8.31 2.10
C SER A 90 3.52 -6.82 1.81
N LEU A 91 4.65 -6.12 1.88
CA LEU A 91 4.75 -4.76 1.39
C LEU A 91 4.78 -4.84 -0.14
N GLU A 92 3.81 -4.24 -0.82
CA GLU A 92 3.74 -4.23 -2.29
C GLU A 92 4.21 -2.90 -2.88
N PHE A 93 4.04 -1.81 -2.13
CA PHE A 93 4.45 -0.49 -2.58
C PHE A 93 4.89 0.39 -1.41
N ALA A 94 6.03 1.07 -1.59
CA ALA A 94 6.42 2.20 -0.77
C ALA A 94 6.99 3.29 -1.67
N GLY A 95 6.36 4.46 -1.67
CA GLY A 95 6.77 5.56 -2.52
C GLY A 95 6.18 6.88 -2.04
N PHE A 96 6.30 7.91 -2.85
CA PHE A 96 5.72 9.20 -2.53
C PHE A 96 5.32 9.97 -3.78
N GLU A 97 4.39 10.91 -3.62
CA GLU A 97 4.16 11.95 -4.61
C GLU A 97 4.42 13.31 -3.97
N THR A 98 4.95 14.26 -4.76
CA THR A 98 5.09 15.64 -4.31
C THR A 98 4.04 16.49 -5.03
N ARG A 99 3.38 17.36 -4.28
CA ARG A 99 2.45 18.34 -4.81
C ARG A 99 2.87 19.73 -4.41
N ILE A 100 2.73 20.69 -5.31
CA ILE A 100 3.07 22.09 -5.10
C ILE A 100 1.83 22.96 -5.32
N THR A 101 1.59 23.88 -4.40
CA THR A 101 0.62 24.95 -4.55
C THR A 101 1.41 26.26 -4.72
N PRO A 102 1.33 26.94 -5.88
CA PRO A 102 2.13 28.14 -6.15
C PRO A 102 1.88 29.28 -5.16
N LEU A 103 0.62 29.52 -4.80
CA LEU A 103 0.20 30.54 -3.84
C LEU A 103 -0.75 29.93 -2.81
N ASP A 104 -0.21 29.49 -1.67
CA ASP A 104 -1.01 28.96 -0.58
C ASP A 104 -1.47 30.08 0.37
N GLY A 105 -2.71 30.01 0.87
CA GLY A 105 -3.26 30.96 1.85
C GLY A 105 -3.63 32.36 1.35
N ALA A 106 -3.53 32.66 0.05
CA ALA A 106 -3.88 33.98 -0.49
C ALA A 106 -5.41 34.16 -0.63
N LYS A 107 -5.95 35.28 -0.12
CA LYS A 107 -7.35 35.68 -0.31
C LYS A 107 -7.46 36.61 -1.53
N ALA A 108 -8.47 36.35 -2.36
CA ALA A 108 -8.77 36.88 -3.71
C ALA A 108 -8.48 38.38 -4.00
N PRO A 109 -8.39 38.78 -5.30
CA PRO A 109 -8.60 37.98 -6.52
C PRO A 109 -7.28 37.55 -7.17
N LEU A 110 -7.06 36.23 -7.20
CA LEU A 110 -5.95 35.59 -7.91
C LEU A 110 -6.50 34.65 -8.99
N PRO A 111 -5.81 34.49 -10.13
CA PRO A 111 -6.10 33.42 -11.06
C PRO A 111 -6.17 32.06 -10.36
N GLU A 112 -7.21 31.29 -10.64
CA GLU A 112 -7.52 30.02 -9.95
C GLU A 112 -6.35 29.02 -10.01
N PHE A 113 -5.54 29.07 -11.08
CA PHE A 113 -4.38 28.21 -11.26
C PHE A 113 -3.28 28.44 -10.21
N LEU A 114 -3.22 29.58 -9.54
CA LEU A 114 -2.20 29.84 -8.53
C LEU A 114 -2.54 29.22 -7.17
N GLY A 115 -3.83 29.04 -6.87
CA GLY A 115 -4.30 28.43 -5.62
C GLY A 115 -4.50 26.91 -5.69
N LYS A 116 -4.32 26.30 -6.87
CA LYS A 116 -4.48 24.85 -7.07
C LYS A 116 -3.20 24.10 -6.71
N SER A 117 -3.38 22.88 -6.21
CA SER A 117 -2.28 21.96 -5.93
C SER A 117 -1.98 21.08 -7.15
N TYR A 118 -0.73 21.11 -7.62
CA TYR A 118 -0.26 20.39 -8.80
C TYR A 118 0.66 19.25 -8.39
N LYS A 119 0.43 18.07 -8.95
CA LYS A 119 1.40 16.97 -8.85
C LYS A 119 2.62 17.32 -9.70
N ILE A 120 3.80 17.22 -9.11
CA ILE A 120 5.07 17.36 -9.83
C ILE A 120 5.74 16.00 -9.97
N ASN A 121 6.21 15.70 -11.17
CA ASN A 121 7.01 14.51 -11.45
C ASN A 121 8.49 14.89 -11.31
N VAL A 122 9.00 14.85 -10.08
CA VAL A 122 10.44 14.92 -9.83
C VAL A 122 11.02 13.51 -9.89
N PRO A 123 12.20 13.29 -10.49
CA PRO A 123 12.88 11.99 -10.41
C PRO A 123 13.09 11.61 -8.95
N THR A 124 12.40 10.58 -8.49
CA THR A 124 12.46 10.14 -7.09
C THR A 124 13.33 8.89 -7.00
N PRO A 125 14.46 8.93 -6.27
CA PRO A 125 15.37 7.78 -6.20
C PRO A 125 14.84 6.60 -5.36
N TYR A 126 13.70 6.75 -4.66
CA TYR A 126 13.21 5.77 -3.71
C TYR A 126 11.73 5.42 -3.95
N ILE A 127 11.49 4.47 -4.84
CA ILE A 127 10.20 3.77 -4.98
C ILE A 127 10.48 2.28 -4.87
N TYR A 128 9.77 1.61 -3.97
CA TYR A 128 9.75 0.16 -3.85
C TYR A 128 8.45 -0.38 -4.45
N GLY A 129 8.57 -1.35 -5.35
CA GLY A 129 7.45 -2.03 -5.98
C GLY A 129 6.61 -1.14 -6.90
N GLN A 130 5.48 -1.70 -7.37
CA GLN A 130 4.49 -1.01 -8.18
C GLN A 130 3.19 -0.92 -7.37
N ASP A 131 2.59 0.26 -7.27
CA ASP A 131 1.34 0.44 -6.52
C ASP A 131 0.22 -0.45 -7.13
N PRO A 132 -0.29 -1.45 -6.40
CA PRO A 132 -1.29 -2.38 -6.93
C PRO A 132 -2.73 -1.81 -6.91
N ILE A 133 -2.92 -0.65 -6.27
CA ILE A 133 -4.20 0.05 -6.09
C ILE A 133 -4.04 1.58 -6.18
N PRO A 134 -3.45 2.13 -7.26
CA PRO A 134 -3.13 3.56 -7.38
C PRO A 134 -4.37 4.45 -7.40
N GLU A 135 -5.55 3.89 -7.69
CA GLU A 135 -6.84 4.57 -7.67
C GLU A 135 -7.35 4.86 -6.25
N MET A 136 -6.91 4.08 -5.25
CA MET A 136 -7.40 4.19 -3.87
C MET A 136 -6.43 5.00 -3.01
N LYS A 137 -6.48 6.33 -3.15
CA LYS A 137 -5.72 7.28 -2.32
C LYS A 137 -6.52 7.75 -1.11
N LEU A 138 -5.86 7.95 0.02
CA LEU A 138 -6.50 8.53 1.22
C LEU A 138 -6.42 10.06 1.17
N TYR A 139 -5.31 10.60 0.68
CA TYR A 139 -5.08 12.01 0.48
C TYR A 139 -5.99 12.59 -0.60
N GLY A 140 -6.57 13.76 -0.31
CA GLY A 140 -7.51 14.46 -1.19
C GLY A 140 -8.96 14.00 -1.07
N ARG A 141 -9.23 12.94 -0.29
CA ARG A 141 -10.60 12.51 0.03
C ARG A 141 -11.21 13.40 1.10
N LYS A 142 -12.47 13.78 0.92
CA LYS A 142 -13.22 14.64 1.87
C LYS A 142 -13.67 13.89 3.13
N ASP A 143 -13.79 12.57 3.04
CA ASP A 143 -14.23 11.66 4.11
C ASP A 143 -13.08 11.10 4.95
N VAL A 144 -11.84 11.55 4.71
CA VAL A 144 -10.63 11.06 5.39
C VAL A 144 -9.98 12.17 6.21
N SER A 145 -9.67 11.85 7.46
CA SER A 145 -8.87 12.70 8.34
C SER A 145 -7.46 12.15 8.50
N PHE A 146 -6.47 13.03 8.44
CA PHE A 146 -5.08 12.73 8.79
C PHE A 146 -4.83 13.13 10.24
N ILE A 147 -4.36 12.18 11.05
CA ILE A 147 -4.19 12.35 12.50
C ILE A 147 -2.69 12.42 12.81
N MET A 148 -2.31 13.38 13.65
CA MET A 148 -0.95 13.48 14.18
C MET A 148 -0.89 12.81 15.56
N SER A 149 0.01 11.86 15.74
CA SER A 149 0.30 11.26 17.05
C SER A 149 1.32 12.10 17.84
N ASN A 150 1.61 11.67 19.07
CA ASN A 150 2.62 12.27 19.95
C ASN A 150 2.43 13.78 20.18
N GLY A 151 1.19 14.20 20.41
CA GLY A 151 0.86 15.60 20.67
C GLY A 151 1.13 16.53 19.49
N GLY A 152 1.10 16.03 18.25
CA GLY A 152 1.34 16.84 17.04
C GLY A 152 2.80 16.84 16.57
N GLN A 153 3.66 15.97 17.10
CA GLN A 153 5.06 15.89 16.66
C GLN A 153 5.27 14.93 15.48
N SER A 154 4.36 13.98 15.30
CA SER A 154 4.44 13.01 14.20
C SER A 154 3.79 13.56 12.92
N ALA A 155 4.25 13.07 11.76
CA ALA A 155 3.64 13.42 10.49
C ALA A 155 2.13 13.08 10.49
N PRO A 156 1.26 13.97 9.99
CA PRO A 156 -0.15 13.67 9.80
C PRO A 156 -0.29 12.38 9.00
N THR A 157 -1.00 11.40 9.56
CA THR A 157 -1.08 10.04 9.02
C THR A 157 -2.54 9.61 8.88
N ALA A 158 -2.88 9.02 7.74
CA ALA A 158 -4.14 8.32 7.53
C ALA A 158 -3.85 6.85 7.23
N MET A 159 -4.63 5.95 7.82
CA MET A 159 -4.50 4.52 7.64
C MET A 159 -5.87 3.91 7.35
N ALA A 160 -5.92 2.89 6.50
CA ALA A 160 -7.17 2.22 6.18
C ALA A 160 -6.95 0.76 5.76
N LYS A 161 -7.94 -0.09 6.04
CA LYS A 161 -8.11 -1.39 5.41
C LYS A 161 -9.01 -1.22 4.19
N TYR A 162 -8.57 -1.74 3.05
CA TYR A 162 -9.31 -1.69 1.81
C TYR A 162 -9.51 -3.09 1.23
N ASN A 163 -10.71 -3.38 0.75
CA ASN A 163 -11.00 -4.59 -0.01
C ASN A 163 -11.26 -4.22 -1.48
N LYS A 164 -10.38 -4.65 -2.39
CA LYS A 164 -10.45 -4.31 -3.81
C LYS A 164 -11.66 -4.90 -4.52
N THR A 165 -12.21 -6.01 -4.03
CA THR A 165 -13.39 -6.69 -4.58
C THR A 165 -14.67 -5.98 -4.16
N THR A 166 -14.85 -5.73 -2.86
CA THR A 166 -16.09 -5.11 -2.34
C THR A 166 -16.04 -3.58 -2.35
N LYS A 167 -14.88 -3.00 -2.65
CA LYS A 167 -14.60 -1.55 -2.58
C LYS A 167 -14.79 -0.95 -1.19
N ASN A 168 -14.88 -1.78 -0.15
CA ASN A 168 -15.05 -1.33 1.23
C ASN A 168 -13.74 -0.76 1.77
N LEU A 169 -13.80 0.47 2.31
CA LEU A 169 -12.70 1.18 2.94
C LEU A 169 -13.05 1.42 4.41
N ILE A 170 -12.26 0.86 5.31
CA ILE A 170 -12.44 0.99 6.76
C ILE A 170 -11.23 1.75 7.33
N MET A 171 -11.48 2.92 7.89
CA MET A 171 -10.43 3.76 8.47
C MET A 171 -9.87 3.13 9.76
N ILE A 172 -8.55 3.18 9.90
CA ILE A 172 -7.79 2.73 11.06
C ILE A 172 -7.28 3.97 11.79
N ARG A 173 -7.58 4.09 13.08
CA ARG A 173 -7.34 5.33 13.84
C ARG A 173 -5.95 5.42 14.42
N THR A 174 -5.31 4.30 14.73
CA THR A 174 -4.02 4.27 15.43
C THR A 174 -3.07 3.23 14.84
N GLU A 175 -1.77 3.43 15.00
CA GLU A 175 -0.77 2.44 14.58
C GLU A 175 -0.88 1.14 15.38
N LEU A 176 -1.33 1.20 16.64
CA LEU A 176 -1.60 0.02 17.45
C LEU A 176 -2.75 -0.80 16.88
N GLU A 177 -3.84 -0.14 16.47
CA GLU A 177 -4.96 -0.80 15.79
C GLU A 177 -4.52 -1.43 14.46
N MET A 178 -3.71 -0.72 13.67
CA MET A 178 -3.11 -1.26 12.44
C MET A 178 -2.27 -2.51 12.74
N LYS A 179 -1.36 -2.44 13.73
CA LYS A 179 -0.50 -3.55 14.13
C LYS A 179 -1.33 -4.76 14.59
N ASN A 180 -2.33 -4.55 15.44
CA ASN A 180 -3.19 -5.61 15.94
C ASN A 180 -4.05 -6.25 14.83
N LEU A 181 -4.54 -5.43 13.89
CA LEU A 181 -5.25 -5.92 12.72
C LEU A 181 -4.33 -6.75 11.81
N MET A 182 -3.11 -6.29 11.57
CA MET A 182 -2.15 -7.03 10.75
C MET A 182 -1.78 -8.36 11.41
N LEU A 183 -1.49 -8.35 12.71
CA LEU A 183 -1.14 -9.56 13.47
C LEU A 183 -2.31 -10.55 13.55
N SER A 184 -3.52 -10.10 13.86
CA SER A 184 -4.70 -11.00 13.93
C SER A 184 -5.00 -11.67 12.59
N LEU A 185 -4.81 -10.95 11.49
CA LEU A 185 -5.03 -11.47 10.15
C LEU A 185 -3.85 -12.27 9.59
N SER A 186 -2.62 -12.11 10.10
CA SER A 186 -1.47 -12.95 9.72
C SER A 186 -1.35 -14.21 10.59
N SER A 187 -1.77 -14.13 11.85
CA SER A 187 -1.71 -15.22 12.82
C SER A 187 -2.92 -16.15 12.77
N ALA A 188 -3.80 -16.02 11.77
CA ALA A 188 -4.98 -16.86 11.58
C ALA A 188 -4.60 -18.29 11.13
N LYS A 189 -3.75 -18.97 11.90
CA LYS A 189 -3.61 -20.43 11.96
C LYS A 189 -4.52 -21.07 13.02
N GLU A 190 -5.18 -20.27 13.87
CA GLU A 190 -6.05 -20.79 14.93
C GLU A 190 -7.41 -20.10 14.91
N LEU A 191 -8.38 -20.70 14.25
CA LEU A 191 -9.82 -20.61 14.59
C LEU A 191 -10.56 -21.71 13.82
N LYS A 192 -10.22 -22.96 14.16
CA LYS A 192 -11.17 -24.07 14.09
C LYS A 192 -11.12 -24.77 15.44
N LYS A 193 -12.10 -24.43 16.27
CA LYS A 193 -12.51 -25.25 17.40
C LYS A 193 -13.32 -26.43 16.87
#